data_AF-A0A355EKU7-F1
#
_entry.id   AF-A0A355EKU7-F1
#
_cell.length_a   1.000
_cell.length_b   1.000
_cell.length_c   1.000
_cell.angle_alpha   90.00
_cell.angle_beta   90.00
_cell.angle_gamma   90.00
#
_symmetry.space_group_name_H-M   'P 1'
#
loop_
_entity.id
_entity.type
_entity.pdbx_description
1 polymer ?
#
loop_
_entity_poly.entity_id
_entity_poly.type
_entity_poly.pdbx_seq_one_letter_code
_entity_poly.pdbx_strand_id
1 'polypeptide(L)'
;MNRNEMTQTFVARQSENFEIVLPRTKIEEAVRRLAEATSAPRFHDAMELVWFKFDPNGDNELRASASMLLTLYRCTLDGNVRPPLDLEELYARTYNKMDMDCGTSPAGPTP
;
A
#
# COMPACT_ATOMS: atom_id res chain seq x y z
N MET A 1 -16.23 -4.94 -5.51
CA MET A 1 -15.94 -4.12 -4.32
C MET A 1 -17.21 -3.43 -3.89
N ASN A 2 -17.61 -3.56 -2.63
CA ASN A 2 -18.88 -3.03 -2.14
C ASN A 2 -18.76 -1.50 -1.94
N ARG A 3 -19.77 -0.70 -2.31
CA ARG A 3 -19.68 0.78 -2.28
C ARG A 3 -19.37 1.33 -0.87
N ASN A 4 -19.73 0.59 0.18
CA ASN A 4 -19.42 0.90 1.58
C ASN A 4 -17.94 0.67 1.97
N GLU A 5 -17.21 -0.20 1.27
CA GLU A 5 -15.78 -0.43 1.55
C GLU A 5 -14.92 0.73 1.02
N MET A 6 -15.31 1.34 -0.10
CA MET A 6 -14.57 2.47 -0.70
C MET A 6 -14.64 3.75 0.15
N THR A 7 -15.65 3.89 0.99
CA THR A 7 -15.83 5.01 1.92
C THR A 7 -15.29 4.71 3.32
N GLN A 8 -14.68 3.54 3.53
CA GLN A 8 -14.12 3.18 4.82
C GLN A 8 -12.93 4.09 5.15
N THR A 9 -12.91 4.58 6.38
CA THR A 9 -11.83 5.42 6.91
C THR A 9 -11.17 4.72 8.07
N PHE A 10 -9.85 4.78 8.13
CA PHE A 10 -9.04 4.23 9.19
C PHE A 10 -8.53 5.36 10.08
N VAL A 11 -8.60 5.15 11.39
CA VAL A 11 -8.00 6.03 12.38
C VAL A 11 -6.80 5.30 12.95
N ALA A 12 -5.60 5.84 12.73
CA ALA A 12 -4.36 5.36 13.30
C ALA A 12 -3.92 6.30 14.43
N ARG A 13 -3.84 5.77 15.65
CA ARG A 13 -3.43 6.54 16.82
C ARG A 13 -1.97 6.26 17.15
N GLN A 14 -1.12 7.29 17.08
CA GLN A 14 0.29 7.17 17.45
C GLN A 14 0.54 7.57 18.91
N SER A 15 -0.28 8.49 19.44
CA SER A 15 -0.22 8.93 20.84
C SER A 15 -1.58 9.48 21.29
N GLU A 16 -1.73 9.84 22.57
CA GLU A 16 -2.99 10.37 23.12
C GLU A 16 -3.53 11.58 22.34
N ASN A 17 -2.63 12.42 21.81
CA ASN A 17 -2.96 13.68 21.12
C ASN A 17 -2.70 13.64 19.61
N PHE A 18 -2.36 12.48 19.05
CA PHE A 18 -2.04 12.37 17.63
C PHE A 18 -2.78 11.20 16.98
N GLU A 19 -3.75 11.55 16.15
CA GLU A 19 -4.54 10.65 15.34
C GLU A 19 -4.42 11.04 13.87
N ILE A 20 -4.20 10.04 13.02
CA ILE A 20 -4.23 10.19 11.57
C ILE A 20 -5.50 9.53 11.06
N VAL A 21 -6.28 10.27 10.28
CA VAL A 21 -7.48 9.78 9.61
C VAL A 21 -7.15 9.53 8.13
N LEU A 22 -7.17 8.26 7.71
CA LEU A 22 -6.79 7.84 6.37
C LEU A 22 -7.96 7.14 5.66
N PRO A 23 -8.42 7.67 4.51
CA PRO A 23 -9.35 6.95 3.65
C PRO A 23 -8.73 5.63 3.16
N ARG A 24 -9.53 4.57 3.05
CA ARG A 24 -9.10 3.29 2.49
C ARG A 24 -8.44 3.44 1.13
N THR A 25 -9.03 4.27 0.27
CA THR A 25 -8.53 4.53 -1.09
C THR A 25 -7.10 5.06 -1.09
N LYS A 26 -6.74 5.90 -0.12
CA LYS A 26 -5.37 6.43 0.01
C LYS A 26 -4.37 5.35 0.41
N ILE A 27 -4.78 4.44 1.31
CA ILE A 27 -3.95 3.30 1.72
C ILE A 27 -3.74 2.36 0.52
N GLU A 28 -4.81 2.03 -0.20
CA GLU A 28 -4.75 1.17 -1.39
C GLU A 28 -3.90 1.78 -2.52
N GLU A 29 -4.00 3.09 -2.72
CA GLU A 29 -3.18 3.84 -3.68
C GLU A 29 -1.69 3.79 -3.31
N ALA A 30 -1.37 3.98 -2.02
CA ALA A 30 0.00 3.90 -1.53
C ALA A 30 0.57 2.47 -1.62
N VAL A 31 -0.22 1.45 -1.26
CA VAL A 31 0.15 0.03 -1.38
C VAL A 31 0.46 -0.32 -2.84
N ARG A 32 -0.37 0.14 -3.77
CA ARG A 32 -0.15 -0.09 -5.21
C ARG A 32 1.13 0.58 -5.70
N ARG A 33 1.34 1.87 -5.40
CA ARG A 33 2.57 2.57 -5.75
C ARG A 33 3.82 1.86 -5.22
N LEU A 34 3.76 1.36 -3.98
CA LEU A 34 4.86 0.61 -3.38
C LEU A 34 5.14 -0.68 -4.15
N ALA A 35 4.09 -1.43 -4.52
CA ALA A 35 4.22 -2.64 -5.33
C ALA A 35 4.77 -2.35 -6.74
N GLU A 36 4.29 -1.29 -7.41
CA GLU A 36 4.76 -0.86 -8.73
C GLU A 36 6.24 -0.50 -8.71
N ALA A 37 6.68 0.29 -7.71
CA ALA A 37 8.06 0.74 -7.62
C ALA A 37 9.04 -0.39 -7.28
N THR A 38 8.63 -1.34 -6.44
CA THR A 38 9.54 -2.35 -5.90
C THR A 38 9.49 -3.67 -6.66
N SER A 39 8.33 -4.03 -7.20
CA SER A 39 8.00 -5.35 -7.77
C SER A 39 8.24 -6.51 -6.80
N ALA A 40 8.32 -6.24 -5.50
CA ALA A 40 8.59 -7.23 -4.48
C ALA A 40 7.29 -7.95 -4.06
N PRO A 41 7.27 -9.28 -3.93
CA PRO A 41 6.04 -10.02 -3.65
C PRO A 41 5.55 -9.90 -2.20
N ARG A 42 6.41 -9.45 -1.28
CA ARG A 42 6.11 -9.33 0.15
C ARG A 42 6.21 -7.88 0.60
N PHE A 43 5.31 -7.49 1.52
CA PHE A 43 5.24 -6.13 2.03
C PHE A 43 6.55 -5.66 2.68
N HIS A 44 7.18 -6.50 3.52
CA HIS A 44 8.44 -6.17 4.18
C HIS A 44 9.58 -5.94 3.18
N ASP A 45 9.74 -6.84 2.23
CA ASP A 45 10.77 -6.73 1.17
C ASP A 45 10.55 -5.46 0.34
N ALA A 46 9.29 -5.13 0.04
CA ALA A 46 8.92 -3.88 -0.64
C ALA A 46 9.29 -2.65 0.19
N MET A 47 8.96 -2.66 1.48
CA MET A 47 9.29 -1.57 2.41
C MET A 47 10.79 -1.39 2.60
N GLU A 48 11.60 -2.45 2.47
CA GLU A 48 13.05 -2.34 2.49
C GLU A 48 13.58 -1.78 1.16
N LEU A 49 13.17 -2.37 0.04
CA LEU A 49 13.64 -2.01 -1.30
C LEU A 49 13.27 -0.59 -1.73
N VAL A 50 12.12 -0.06 -1.28
CA VAL A 50 11.68 1.29 -1.66
C VAL A 50 12.68 2.36 -1.21
N TRP A 51 13.36 2.17 -0.08
CA TRP A 51 14.36 3.14 0.41
C TRP A 51 15.66 3.09 -0.38
N PHE A 52 16.00 1.93 -0.97
CA PHE A 52 17.14 1.80 -1.89
C PHE A 52 16.83 2.34 -3.28
N LYS A 53 15.58 2.22 -3.74
CA LYS A 53 15.13 2.70 -5.06
C LYS A 53 14.74 4.18 -5.08
N PHE A 54 14.64 4.82 -3.91
CA PHE A 54 14.15 6.20 -3.78
C PHE A 54 15.10 7.23 -4.43
N ASP A 55 14.59 8.04 -5.37
CA ASP A 55 15.25 9.27 -5.82
C ASP A 55 14.75 10.49 -5.02
N PRO A 56 15.60 11.15 -4.21
CA PRO A 56 15.23 12.33 -3.44
C PRO A 56 14.75 13.53 -4.26
N ASN A 57 15.07 13.59 -5.55
CA ASN A 57 14.74 14.73 -6.40
C ASN A 57 13.47 14.51 -7.24
N GLY A 58 13.00 13.27 -7.39
CA GLY A 58 11.86 12.91 -8.25
C GLY A 58 10.66 12.30 -7.52
N ASP A 59 10.88 11.60 -6.40
CA ASP A 59 9.91 10.61 -5.90
C ASP A 59 9.19 11.03 -4.61
N ASN A 60 8.81 12.30 -4.50
CA ASN A 60 8.15 12.82 -3.30
C ASN A 60 6.85 12.08 -2.95
N GLU A 61 6.05 11.66 -3.94
CA GLU A 61 4.82 10.89 -3.70
C GLU A 61 5.09 9.46 -3.22
N LEU A 62 6.12 8.80 -3.75
CA LEU A 62 6.52 7.45 -3.33
C LEU A 62 7.05 7.50 -1.90
N ARG A 63 7.86 8.51 -1.56
CA ARG A 63 8.32 8.73 -0.19
C ARG A 63 7.17 8.98 0.77
N ALA A 64 6.20 9.81 0.39
CA ALA A 64 5.02 10.08 1.20
C ALA A 64 4.20 8.80 1.42
N SER A 65 4.02 8.00 0.36
CA SER A 65 3.33 6.71 0.41
C SER A 65 4.04 5.73 1.33
N ALA A 66 5.36 5.53 1.17
CA ALA A 66 6.16 4.64 2.01
C ALA A 66 6.17 5.09 3.48
N SER A 67 6.29 6.39 3.74
CA SER A 67 6.26 6.96 5.10
C SER A 67 4.90 6.75 5.78
N MET A 68 3.81 6.94 5.03
CA MET A 68 2.45 6.70 5.52
C MET A 68 2.25 5.21 5.83
N LEU A 69 2.63 4.31 4.93
CA LEU A 69 2.51 2.86 5.13
C LEU A 69 3.33 2.37 6.31
N LEU A 70 4.57 2.88 6.48
CA LEU A 70 5.40 2.56 7.64
C LEU A 70 4.75 3.01 8.95
N THR A 71 4.21 4.23 8.99
CA THR A 71 3.54 4.77 10.18
C THR A 71 2.32 3.93 10.52
N LEU A 72 1.51 3.61 9.52
CA LEU A 72 0.31 2.80 9.68
C LEU A 72 0.66 1.38 10.14
N TYR A 73 1.70 0.76 9.58
CA TYR A 73 2.17 -0.57 9.98
C TYR A 73 2.59 -0.62 11.45
N ARG A 74 3.34 0.39 11.93
CA ARG A 74 3.69 0.47 13.36
C ARG A 74 2.44 0.60 14.24
N CYS A 75 1.49 1.45 13.85
CA CYS A 75 0.23 1.58 14.57
C CYS A 75 -0.58 0.26 14.56
N THR A 76 -0.54 -0.53 13.48
CA THR A 76 -1.22 -1.84 13.43
C THR A 76 -0.61 -2.85 14.39
N LEU A 77 0.72 -2.87 14.55
CA LEU A 77 1.41 -3.76 15.49
C LEU A 77 1.03 -3.46 16.95
N ASP A 78 0.78 -2.19 17.26
CA ASP A 78 0.35 -1.75 18.59
C ASP A 78 -1.18 -1.88 18.81
N GLY A 79 -1.94 -2.38 17.82
CA GLY A 79 -3.40 -2.47 17.88
C GLY A 79 -4.12 -1.12 17.85
N ASN A 80 -3.44 -0.06 17.41
CA ASN A 80 -3.90 1.32 17.45
C ASN A 80 -4.58 1.81 16.17
N VAL A 81 -4.98 0.88 15.29
CA VAL A 81 -5.71 1.20 14.05
C VAL A 81 -7.15 0.72 14.14
N ARG A 82 -8.10 1.61 13.83
CA ARG A 82 -9.53 1.33 13.85
C ARG A 82 -10.20 1.72 12.52
N PRO A 83 -10.96 0.82 11.87
CA PRO A 83 -11.08 -0.61 12.18
C PRO A 83 -9.73 -1.34 12.00
N PRO A 84 -9.56 -2.57 12.55
CA PRO A 84 -8.34 -3.34 12.34
C PRO A 84 -7.99 -3.46 10.85
N LEU A 85 -6.71 -3.28 10.55
CA LEU A 85 -6.19 -3.32 9.19
C LEU A 85 -5.02 -4.30 9.14
N ASP A 86 -5.12 -5.29 8.27
CA ASP A 86 -3.99 -6.13 7.89
C ASP A 86 -3.34 -5.55 6.63
N LEU A 87 -2.21 -4.86 6.82
CA LEU A 87 -1.47 -4.24 5.72
C LEU A 87 -0.74 -5.26 4.85
N GLU A 88 -0.29 -6.38 5.42
CA GLU A 88 0.41 -7.41 4.67
C GLU A 88 -0.55 -8.13 3.74
N GLU A 89 -1.74 -8.48 4.24
CA GLU A 89 -2.80 -9.06 3.42
C GLU A 89 -3.28 -8.09 2.34
N LEU A 90 -3.47 -6.81 2.67
CA LEU A 90 -3.86 -5.79 1.71
C LEU A 90 -2.81 -5.65 0.59
N TYR A 91 -1.52 -5.68 0.96
CA TYR A 91 -0.42 -5.66 0.01
C TYR A 91 -0.43 -6.89 -0.90
N ALA A 92 -0.49 -8.09 -0.33
CA ALA A 92 -0.48 -9.34 -1.10
C ALA A 92 -1.64 -9.39 -2.11
N ARG A 93 -2.85 -8.99 -1.68
CA ARG A 93 -4.02 -8.89 -2.58
C ARG A 93 -3.81 -7.89 -3.71
N THR A 94 -3.10 -6.80 -3.46
CA THR A 94 -2.81 -5.76 -4.46
C THR A 94 -1.76 -6.25 -5.46
N TYR A 95 -0.66 -6.80 -4.96
CA TYR A 95 0.42 -7.37 -5.78
C TYR A 95 -0.10 -8.46 -6.72
N ASN A 96 -0.88 -9.42 -6.18
CA ASN A 96 -1.42 -10.52 -6.99
C ASN A 96 -2.38 -10.03 -8.08
N LYS A 97 -3.17 -8.97 -7.84
CA LYS A 97 -4.03 -8.38 -8.89
C LYS A 97 -3.20 -7.77 -10.01
N MET A 98 -2.13 -7.05 -9.67
CA MET A 98 -1.24 -6.45 -10.66
C MET A 98 -0.54 -7.50 -11.52
N ASP A 99 -0.12 -8.62 -10.93
CA ASP A 99 0.49 -9.75 -11.66
C ASP A 99 -0.50 -10.36 -12.67
N MET A 100 -1.76 -10.56 -12.25
CA MET A 100 -2.83 -11.07 -13.14
C MET A 100 -3.17 -10.09 -14.28
N ASP A 101 -3.20 -8.78 -14.01
CA ASP A 101 -3.45 -7.76 -15.03
C ASP A 101 -2.29 -7.70 -16.06
N CYS A 102 -1.06 -7.98 -15.64
CA CYS A 102 0.11 -8.05 -16.51
C CYS A 102 0.16 -9.35 -17.34
N GLY A 103 -0.43 -10.44 -16.83
CA GLY A 103 -0.54 -11.74 -17.51
C GLY A 103 -1.58 -11.82 -18.63
N THR A 104 -2.40 -10.78 -18.84
CA THR A 104 -3.45 -10.76 -19.87
C THR A 104 -3.00 -9.94 -21.09
N SER A 105 -1.95 -10.39 -21.78
CA SER A 105 -1.67 -9.92 -23.15
C SER A 105 -2.28 -10.92 -24.15
N PRO A 106 -3.32 -10.55 -24.93
CA PRO A 106 -3.83 -11.44 -25.97
C PRO A 106 -2.77 -11.54 -27.06
N ALA A 107 -2.02 -12.63 -27.05
CA ALA A 107 -1.21 -13.04 -28.18
C ALA A 107 -2.16 -13.28 -29.37
N GLY A 108 -2.31 -12.26 -30.23
CA GLY A 108 -2.99 -12.40 -31.51
C GLY A 108 -2.18 -13.34 -32.41
N PRO A 109 -2.82 -14.21 -33.20
CA PRO A 109 -2.12 -15.12 -34.07
C PRO A 109 -1.56 -14.34 -35.26
N THR A 110 -0.23 -14.38 -35.45
CA THR A 110 0.43 -13.87 -36.65
C THR A 110 0.26 -14.86 -37.81
N PRO A 111 -0.12 -14.41 -39.02
CA PRO A 111 0.00 -15.22 -40.24
C PRO A 111 1.45 -15.41 -40.68
#